data_AF-A0A522UC33-F1
#
_entry.id   AF-A0A522UC33-F1
#
_cell.length_a   1.000
_cell.length_b   1.000
_cell.length_c   1.000
_cell.angle_alpha   90.00
_cell.angle_beta   90.00
_cell.angle_gamma   90.00
#
_symmetry.space_group_name_H-M   'P 1'
#
loop_
_entity.id
_entity.type
_entity.pdbx_description
1 polymer ?
#
loop_
_entity_poly.entity_id
_entity_poly.type
_entity_poly.pdbx_seq_one_letter_code
_entity_poly.pdbx_strand_id
1 'polypeptide(L)'
;MRNNKVVGRRRNRKTEFMGAVLLALGITGVFAAPQEGNLVKSGQSGIYLIKDGKRCVVPSAKTFLASGFKWENVTTISDEALNAIPVGAVLLAPYKTPQDGDLVQGCKSGIYLIKDGKRCVVPSAAAFLANGFKQENVIKISDEDLNAIPVGPVLPTPYKTPKDGDLIKGSGAGVYVIKDGKRSGIESAEQFKALGYKWEKVLQISDEDLAAIPEG
;
A
#
# COMPACT_ATOMS: atom_id res chain seq x y z
N MET A 1 75.17 -27.91 -4.76
CA MET A 1 74.90 -27.52 -3.36
C MET A 1 73.52 -26.87 -3.29
N ARG A 2 72.64 -27.47 -2.48
CA ARG A 2 71.40 -27.02 -1.82
C ARG A 2 70.64 -25.72 -2.21
N ASN A 3 69.31 -25.92 -2.27
CA ASN A 3 68.17 -25.09 -1.82
C ASN A 3 67.41 -24.24 -2.88
N ASN A 4 66.15 -24.60 -3.21
CA ASN A 4 64.87 -24.21 -2.56
C ASN A 4 64.55 -22.70 -2.83
N LYS A 5 63.36 -22.21 -3.22
CA LYS A 5 61.98 -22.68 -3.08
C LYS A 5 61.06 -21.69 -3.85
N VAL A 6 60.12 -22.23 -4.64
CA VAL A 6 58.70 -21.83 -4.82
C VAL A 6 58.28 -20.44 -5.38
N VAL A 7 57.46 -20.59 -6.42
CA VAL A 7 56.53 -19.72 -7.17
C VAL A 7 55.48 -18.98 -6.32
N GLY A 8 55.04 -17.79 -6.76
CA GLY A 8 53.79 -17.18 -6.27
C GLY A 8 53.26 -16.03 -7.13
N ARG A 9 52.40 -16.35 -8.12
CA ARG A 9 51.64 -15.40 -8.96
C ARG A 9 50.58 -14.67 -8.12
N ARG A 10 50.57 -13.33 -8.13
CA ARG A 10 49.43 -12.51 -7.68
C ARG A 10 48.36 -12.48 -8.78
N ARG A 11 47.19 -13.06 -8.52
CA ARG A 11 45.94 -12.72 -9.22
C ARG A 11 45.05 -11.97 -8.23
N ASN A 12 44.87 -10.68 -8.47
CA ASN A 12 43.76 -9.91 -7.89
C ASN A 12 42.45 -10.47 -8.46
N ARG A 13 41.57 -10.96 -7.58
CA ARG A 13 40.15 -11.12 -7.92
C ARG A 13 39.31 -10.30 -6.96
N LYS A 14 38.42 -9.55 -7.60
CA LYS A 14 37.42 -8.64 -7.05
C LYS A 14 36.54 -9.39 -6.05
N THR A 15 36.19 -8.67 -5.00
CA THR A 15 35.17 -8.98 -4.00
C THR A 15 33.84 -9.37 -4.67
N GLU A 16 33.49 -10.64 -4.58
CA GLU A 16 32.10 -11.10 -4.66
C GLU A 16 31.66 -11.52 -3.25
N PHE A 17 30.58 -10.89 -2.80
CA PHE A 17 29.88 -11.18 -1.56
C PHE A 17 28.93 -12.36 -1.86
N MET A 18 29.36 -13.60 -1.63
CA MET A 18 28.45 -14.75 -1.66
C MET A 18 28.79 -15.76 -0.56
N GLY A 19 27.78 -16.03 0.28
CA GLY A 19 27.57 -17.31 0.93
C GLY A 19 28.57 -17.73 2.00
N ALA A 20 28.42 -17.20 3.22
CA ALA A 20 29.00 -17.86 4.39
C ALA A 20 28.16 -19.11 4.74
N VAL A 21 28.65 -20.28 4.31
CA VAL A 21 28.22 -21.59 4.81
C VAL A 21 28.83 -21.75 6.21
N LEU A 22 28.01 -21.79 7.26
CA LEU A 22 28.44 -22.23 8.59
C LEU A 22 28.08 -23.70 8.80
N LEU A 23 29.10 -24.55 8.76
CA LEU A 23 29.08 -25.93 9.25
C LEU A 23 29.52 -25.89 10.72
N ALA A 24 28.64 -26.25 11.66
CA ALA A 24 29.00 -26.53 13.04
C ALA A 24 28.13 -27.67 13.61
N LEU A 25 28.80 -28.57 14.32
CA LEU A 25 28.32 -29.87 14.79
C LEU A 25 27.27 -29.77 15.91
N GLY A 26 26.18 -30.54 15.75
CA GLY A 26 25.61 -31.38 16.82
C GLY A 26 24.97 -30.72 18.04
N ILE A 27 23.88 -29.96 17.86
CA ILE A 27 22.75 -29.89 18.82
C ILE A 27 21.45 -29.85 18.00
N THR A 28 20.47 -30.64 18.43
CA THR A 28 19.12 -30.79 17.89
C THR A 28 18.39 -29.46 17.68
N GLY A 29 17.90 -29.25 16.45
CA GLY A 29 16.98 -28.17 16.08
C GLY A 29 17.64 -27.04 15.29
N VAL A 30 17.95 -27.29 14.01
CA VAL A 30 18.29 -26.21 13.07
C VAL A 30 17.01 -25.40 12.83
N PHE A 31 16.76 -24.36 13.62
CA PHE A 31 15.81 -23.34 13.21
C PHE A 31 16.41 -22.67 11.98
N ALA A 32 15.80 -22.90 10.82
CA ALA A 32 16.15 -22.17 9.60
C ALA A 32 16.07 -20.66 9.90
N ALA A 33 17.07 -19.90 9.44
CA ALA A 33 17.06 -18.45 9.60
C ALA A 33 15.73 -17.88 9.05
N PRO A 34 15.07 -16.96 9.77
CA PRO A 34 13.83 -16.36 9.30
C PRO A 34 13.99 -15.77 7.90
N GLN A 35 13.04 -16.08 7.01
CA GLN A 35 13.05 -15.67 5.61
C GLN A 35 12.17 -14.45 5.39
N GLU A 36 12.32 -13.78 4.25
CA GLU A 36 11.47 -12.69 3.79
C GLU A 36 9.98 -13.05 3.94
N GLY A 37 9.19 -12.17 4.56
CA GLY A 37 7.77 -12.37 4.82
C GLY A 37 7.44 -13.15 6.11
N ASN A 38 8.42 -13.75 6.79
CA ASN A 38 8.16 -14.45 8.05
C ASN A 38 7.74 -13.48 9.16
N LEU A 39 6.76 -13.90 9.95
CA LEU A 39 6.39 -13.22 11.20
C LEU A 39 7.08 -13.93 12.36
N VAL A 40 7.87 -13.20 13.13
CA VAL A 40 8.65 -13.76 14.23
C VAL A 40 8.43 -13.01 15.54
N LYS A 41 8.61 -13.71 16.67
CA LYS A 41 8.70 -13.13 18.01
C LYS A 41 9.76 -13.86 18.83
N SER A 42 10.27 -13.23 19.89
CA SER A 42 11.08 -13.90 20.92
C SER A 42 10.62 -13.50 22.32
N GLY A 43 10.52 -14.44 23.26
CA GLY A 43 10.13 -14.16 24.64
C GLY A 43 8.91 -13.24 24.77
N GLN A 44 9.10 -12.09 25.43
CA GLN A 44 8.11 -11.01 25.63
C GLN A 44 8.22 -9.86 24.61
N SER A 45 9.03 -10.02 23.55
CA SER A 45 9.15 -9.00 22.51
C SER A 45 7.88 -8.90 21.65
N GLY A 46 7.73 -7.77 20.97
CA GLY A 46 6.66 -7.56 19.99
C GLY A 46 6.77 -8.52 18.80
N ILE A 47 5.79 -8.44 17.88
CA ILE A 47 5.86 -9.18 16.61
C ILE A 47 6.70 -8.40 15.61
N TYR A 48 7.53 -9.12 14.87
CA TYR A 48 8.34 -8.56 13.80
C TYR A 48 8.01 -9.26 12.48
N LEU A 49 7.97 -8.49 11.40
CA LEU A 49 8.00 -8.99 10.04
C LEU A 49 9.44 -8.98 9.54
N ILE A 50 9.91 -10.06 8.93
CA ILE A 50 11.18 -10.05 8.21
C ILE A 50 10.94 -9.43 6.84
N LYS A 51 11.54 -8.26 6.61
CA LYS A 51 11.43 -7.52 5.35
C LYS A 51 12.78 -6.92 4.96
N ASP A 52 13.21 -7.14 3.73
CA ASP A 52 14.49 -6.68 3.18
C ASP A 52 15.70 -7.09 4.05
N GLY A 53 15.61 -8.30 4.61
CA GLY A 53 16.62 -8.84 5.55
C GLY A 53 16.66 -8.17 6.93
N LYS A 54 15.65 -7.35 7.27
CA LYS A 54 15.54 -6.64 8.56
C LYS A 54 14.32 -7.11 9.36
N ARG A 55 14.36 -6.98 10.69
CA ARG A 55 13.21 -7.20 11.59
C ARG A 55 12.41 -5.90 11.73
N CYS A 56 11.30 -5.78 11.02
CA CYS A 56 10.41 -4.62 11.07
C CYS A 56 9.35 -4.80 12.15
N VAL A 57 9.17 -3.82 13.03
CA VAL A 57 8.23 -3.92 14.16
C VAL A 57 6.79 -3.88 13.65
N VAL A 58 5.93 -4.81 14.08
CA VAL A 58 4.48 -4.71 13.92
C VAL A 58 3.91 -4.03 15.18
N PRO A 59 3.53 -2.74 15.13
CA PRO A 59 3.34 -1.93 16.33
C PRO A 59 2.04 -2.22 17.09
N SER A 60 1.07 -2.90 16.48
CA SER A 60 -0.21 -3.21 17.12
C SER A 60 -0.91 -4.41 16.48
N ALA A 61 -1.80 -5.04 17.25
CA ALA A 61 -2.71 -6.07 16.74
C ALA A 61 -3.61 -5.55 15.59
N LYS A 62 -3.99 -4.27 15.63
CA LYS A 62 -4.74 -3.63 14.54
C LYS A 62 -3.94 -3.62 13.24
N THR A 63 -2.67 -3.21 13.29
CA THR A 63 -1.76 -3.25 12.13
C THR A 63 -1.54 -4.67 11.65
N PHE A 64 -1.36 -5.62 12.58
CA PHE A 64 -1.19 -7.03 12.27
C PHE A 64 -2.38 -7.57 11.47
N LEU A 65 -3.61 -7.42 11.97
CA LEU A 65 -4.82 -7.89 11.31
C LEU A 65 -5.08 -7.15 9.98
N ALA A 66 -4.87 -5.83 9.94
CA ALA A 66 -5.01 -5.05 8.72
C ALA A 66 -4.03 -5.50 7.63
N SER A 67 -2.83 -5.96 8.02
CA SER A 67 -1.83 -6.55 7.09
C SER A 67 -2.24 -7.92 6.54
N GLY A 68 -3.38 -8.47 6.96
CA GLY A 68 -3.79 -9.84 6.60
C GLY A 68 -2.97 -10.92 7.31
N PHE A 69 -2.17 -10.54 8.30
CA PHE A 69 -1.38 -11.50 9.06
C PHE A 69 -2.27 -12.34 9.96
N LYS A 70 -1.85 -13.59 10.17
CA LYS A 70 -2.54 -14.55 11.01
C LYS A 70 -1.62 -14.96 12.15
N TRP A 71 -2.16 -15.00 13.37
CA TRP A 71 -1.40 -15.36 14.56
C TRP A 71 -0.79 -16.76 14.47
N GLU A 72 -1.44 -17.67 13.75
CA GLU A 72 -0.93 -19.03 13.45
C GLU A 72 0.37 -19.04 12.63
N ASN A 73 0.66 -17.96 11.90
CA ASN A 73 1.88 -17.81 11.09
C ASN A 73 3.04 -17.20 11.88
N VAL A 74 2.84 -16.82 13.16
CA VAL A 74 3.89 -16.21 13.98
C VAL A 74 4.78 -17.30 14.57
N THR A 75 6.05 -17.31 14.16
CA THR A 75 7.05 -18.26 14.65
C THR A 75 7.79 -17.67 15.86
N THR A 76 7.98 -18.47 16.91
CA THR A 76 8.85 -18.06 18.02
C THR A 76 10.28 -18.49 17.73
N ILE A 77 11.22 -17.56 17.83
CA ILE A 77 12.67 -17.79 17.69
C ILE A 77 13.40 -17.41 18.98
N SER A 78 14.68 -17.75 19.11
CA SER A 78 15.48 -17.34 20.26
C SER A 78 15.84 -15.85 20.22
N ASP A 79 16.20 -15.29 21.38
CA ASP A 79 16.64 -13.88 21.46
C ASP A 79 17.92 -13.67 20.66
N GLU A 80 18.84 -14.63 20.65
CA GLU A 80 20.08 -14.58 19.85
C GLU A 80 19.76 -14.53 18.36
N ALA A 81 18.84 -15.39 17.89
CA ALA A 81 18.44 -15.42 16.49
C ALA A 81 17.72 -14.13 16.08
N LEU A 82 16.84 -13.59 16.91
CA LEU A 82 16.17 -12.33 16.65
C LEU A 82 17.17 -11.16 16.63
N ASN A 83 18.15 -11.13 17.53
CA ASN A 83 19.16 -10.06 17.65
C ASN A 83 20.22 -10.10 16.55
N ALA A 84 20.42 -11.24 15.89
CA ALA A 84 21.27 -11.33 14.70
C ALA A 84 20.66 -10.62 13.47
N ILE A 85 19.35 -10.36 13.46
CA ILE A 85 18.66 -9.71 12.34
C ILE A 85 18.72 -8.18 12.51
N PRO A 86 19.23 -7.43 11.52
CA PRO A 86 19.27 -5.97 11.58
C PRO A 86 17.90 -5.36 11.85
N VAL A 87 17.86 -4.28 12.65
CA VAL A 87 16.60 -3.58 12.97
C VAL A 87 16.05 -2.89 11.74
N GLY A 88 14.78 -3.13 11.45
CA GLY A 88 14.02 -2.51 10.37
C GLY A 88 13.13 -1.37 10.86
N ALA A 89 12.35 -0.80 9.94
CA ALA A 89 11.39 0.24 10.26
C ALA A 89 10.20 -0.32 11.06
N VAL A 90 9.44 0.56 11.71
CA VAL A 90 8.10 0.21 12.20
C VAL A 90 7.19 0.06 10.99
N LEU A 91 6.42 -1.03 10.95
CA LEU A 91 5.38 -1.24 9.96
C LEU A 91 4.22 -0.30 10.27
N LEU A 92 4.15 0.85 9.60
CA LEU A 92 3.11 1.86 9.82
C LEU A 92 1.81 1.56 9.07
N ALA A 93 1.73 0.40 8.42
CA ALA A 93 0.81 0.08 7.34
C ALA A 93 0.42 -1.40 7.31
N PRO A 94 -0.73 -1.76 6.73
CA PRO A 94 -0.93 -3.14 6.31
C PRO A 94 0.16 -3.57 5.32
N TYR A 95 0.83 -4.70 5.55
CA TYR A 95 1.73 -5.35 4.57
C TYR A 95 0.90 -6.00 3.45
N LYS A 96 0.09 -5.19 2.78
CA LYS A 96 -0.59 -5.56 1.56
C LYS A 96 -0.10 -4.60 0.49
N THR A 97 0.34 -5.13 -0.64
CA THR A 97 0.67 -4.32 -1.81
C THR A 97 -0.58 -3.50 -2.18
N PRO A 98 -0.47 -2.16 -2.26
CA PRO A 98 -1.58 -1.33 -2.69
C PRO A 98 -2.10 -1.78 -4.07
N GLN A 99 -3.42 -1.87 -4.20
CA GLN A 99 -4.11 -2.31 -5.41
C GLN A 99 -4.81 -1.13 -6.07
N ASP A 100 -5.16 -1.28 -7.35
CA ASP A 100 -5.95 -0.28 -8.05
C ASP A 100 -7.24 0.06 -7.30
N GLY A 101 -7.46 1.36 -7.10
CA GLY A 101 -8.55 1.91 -6.29
C GLY A 101 -8.15 2.27 -4.86
N ASP A 102 -6.99 1.81 -4.36
CA ASP A 102 -6.53 2.15 -3.02
C ASP A 102 -6.10 3.61 -2.94
N LEU A 103 -6.46 4.27 -1.83
CA LEU A 103 -5.89 5.56 -1.45
C LEU A 103 -4.71 5.31 -0.53
N VAL A 104 -3.54 5.82 -0.89
CA VAL A 104 -2.31 5.62 -0.10
C VAL A 104 -1.67 6.94 0.31
N GLN A 105 -1.01 6.95 1.46
CA GLN A 105 -0.28 8.12 1.95
C GLN A 105 1.01 7.70 2.68
N GLY A 106 2.13 8.33 2.30
CA GLY A 106 3.42 8.22 2.97
C GLY A 106 3.53 9.14 4.19
N CYS A 107 4.56 8.98 5.02
CA CYS A 107 4.72 9.82 6.22
C CYS A 107 5.01 11.29 5.89
N LYS A 108 5.68 11.56 4.76
CA LYS A 108 6.10 12.91 4.34
C LYS A 108 5.43 13.34 3.03
N SER A 109 4.41 12.60 2.59
CA SER A 109 3.85 12.70 1.24
C SER A 109 2.36 13.05 1.29
N GLY A 110 1.85 13.58 0.16
CA GLY A 110 0.41 13.78 -0.05
C GLY A 110 -0.36 12.47 -0.18
N ILE A 111 -1.67 12.56 -0.46
CA ILE A 111 -2.51 11.38 -0.73
C ILE A 111 -2.44 11.06 -2.23
N TYR A 112 -2.34 9.77 -2.55
CA TYR A 112 -2.33 9.25 -3.91
C TYR A 112 -3.46 8.22 -4.08
N LEU A 113 -4.03 8.16 -5.28
CA LEU A 113 -4.83 7.01 -5.72
C LEU A 113 -3.93 6.05 -6.48
N ILE A 114 -4.02 4.77 -6.20
CA ILE A 114 -3.44 3.74 -7.07
C ILE A 114 -4.38 3.51 -8.24
N LYS A 115 -3.89 3.75 -9.46
CA LYS A 115 -4.65 3.59 -10.69
C LYS A 115 -3.73 3.06 -11.78
N ASP A 116 -4.14 1.97 -12.43
CA ASP A 116 -3.37 1.30 -13.48
C ASP A 116 -1.95 0.92 -13.01
N GLY A 117 -1.83 0.50 -11.74
CA GLY A 117 -0.56 0.16 -11.07
C GLY A 117 0.33 1.36 -10.73
N LYS A 118 -0.16 2.60 -10.86
CA LYS A 118 0.61 3.83 -10.61
C LYS A 118 0.05 4.64 -9.45
N ARG A 119 0.91 5.33 -8.70
CA ARG A 119 0.50 6.33 -7.71
C ARG A 119 0.18 7.66 -8.40
N CYS A 120 -1.10 8.00 -8.49
CA CYS A 120 -1.59 9.24 -9.09
C CYS A 120 -1.86 10.27 -7.99
N VAL A 121 -1.33 11.49 -8.13
CA VAL A 121 -1.45 12.54 -7.10
C VAL A 121 -2.90 12.99 -6.96
N VAL A 122 -3.43 13.04 -5.73
CA VAL A 122 -4.65 13.80 -5.43
C VAL A 122 -4.24 15.26 -5.18
N PRO A 123 -4.56 16.21 -6.08
CA PRO A 123 -3.90 17.52 -6.11
C PRO A 123 -4.28 18.47 -4.96
N SER A 124 -5.42 18.24 -4.30
CA SER A 124 -5.90 19.09 -3.21
C SER A 124 -6.93 18.39 -2.33
N ALA A 125 -7.22 18.95 -1.15
CA ALA A 125 -8.33 18.50 -0.30
C ALA A 125 -9.70 18.66 -1.00
N ALA A 126 -9.87 19.72 -1.80
CA ALA A 126 -11.07 19.92 -2.61
C ALA A 126 -11.24 18.79 -3.64
N ALA A 127 -10.17 18.43 -4.34
CA ALA A 127 -10.17 17.29 -5.26
C ALA A 127 -10.42 15.96 -4.53
N PHE A 128 -9.87 15.78 -3.33
CA PHE A 128 -10.12 14.59 -2.52
C PHE A 128 -11.61 14.43 -2.20
N LEU A 129 -12.25 15.48 -1.70
CA LEU A 129 -13.67 15.49 -1.35
C LEU A 129 -14.57 15.38 -2.59
N ALA A 130 -14.26 16.13 -3.64
CA ALA A 130 -15.01 16.09 -4.90
C ALA A 130 -14.97 14.70 -5.53
N ASN A 131 -13.86 13.96 -5.40
CA ASN A 131 -13.78 12.59 -5.89
C ASN A 131 -14.47 11.55 -4.97
N GLY A 132 -15.16 12.00 -3.92
CA GLY A 132 -15.86 11.14 -2.96
C GLY A 132 -14.92 10.32 -2.07
N PHE A 133 -13.64 10.69 -2.01
CA PHE A 133 -12.68 10.00 -1.17
C PHE A 133 -12.92 10.31 0.31
N LYS A 134 -12.57 9.33 1.15
CA LYS A 134 -12.79 9.40 2.60
C LYS A 134 -11.50 9.13 3.34
N GLN A 135 -11.22 9.92 4.36
CA GLN A 135 -9.96 9.83 5.10
C GLN A 135 -9.78 8.46 5.76
N GLU A 136 -10.88 7.82 6.20
CA GLU A 136 -10.85 6.47 6.77
C GLU A 136 -10.40 5.38 5.79
N ASN A 137 -10.48 5.64 4.48
CA ASN A 137 -10.07 4.71 3.43
C ASN A 137 -8.60 4.90 3.03
N VAL A 138 -7.90 5.89 3.61
CA VAL A 138 -6.49 6.16 3.29
C VAL A 138 -5.60 5.15 4.02
N ILE A 139 -4.94 4.32 3.24
CA ILE A 139 -3.94 3.35 3.69
C ILE A 139 -2.62 4.10 3.88
N LYS A 140 -2.18 4.25 5.13
CA LYS A 140 -0.83 4.74 5.40
C LYS A 140 0.17 3.67 5.00
N ILE A 141 1.20 4.03 4.24
CA ILE A 141 2.33 3.17 3.85
C ILE A 141 3.65 3.86 4.17
N SER A 142 4.77 3.12 4.17
CA SER A 142 6.08 3.75 4.30
C SER A 142 6.38 4.62 3.07
N ASP A 143 7.20 5.67 3.22
CA ASP A 143 7.63 6.45 2.05
C ASP A 143 8.44 5.59 1.06
N GLU A 144 9.14 4.56 1.55
CA GLU A 144 9.86 3.58 0.72
C GLU A 144 8.90 2.75 -0.15
N ASP A 145 7.87 2.15 0.46
CA ASP A 145 6.85 1.39 -0.26
C ASP A 145 6.07 2.27 -1.24
N LEU A 146 5.75 3.51 -0.83
CA LEU A 146 5.12 4.48 -1.70
C LEU A 146 6.01 4.81 -2.91
N ASN A 147 7.33 4.97 -2.68
CA ASN A 147 8.29 5.31 -3.73
C ASN A 147 8.59 4.15 -4.69
N ALA A 148 8.37 2.90 -4.26
CA ALA A 148 8.47 1.73 -5.12
C ALA A 148 7.33 1.66 -6.17
N ILE A 149 6.21 2.34 -5.93
CA ILE A 149 5.08 2.39 -6.88
C ILE A 149 5.39 3.40 -8.00
N PRO A 150 5.29 2.99 -9.28
CA PRO A 150 5.51 3.89 -10.41
C PRO A 150 4.65 5.16 -10.34
N VAL A 151 5.24 6.31 -10.69
CA VAL A 151 4.54 7.60 -10.66
C VAL A 151 3.52 7.67 -11.79
N GLY A 152 2.29 8.06 -11.46
CA GLY A 152 1.21 8.35 -12.40
C GLY A 152 0.97 9.85 -12.57
N PRO A 153 0.06 10.25 -13.47
CA PRO A 153 -0.33 11.65 -13.63
C PRO A 153 -1.04 12.18 -12.37
N VAL A 154 -1.20 13.51 -12.30
CA VAL A 154 -2.13 14.12 -11.36
C VAL A 154 -3.55 13.67 -11.70
N LEU A 155 -4.33 13.31 -10.69
CA LEU A 155 -5.72 12.90 -10.91
C LEU A 155 -6.55 14.09 -11.38
N PRO A 156 -7.34 13.92 -12.46
CA PRO A 156 -8.39 14.86 -12.77
C PRO A 156 -9.46 14.82 -11.67
N THR A 157 -10.27 15.87 -11.61
CA THR A 157 -11.41 15.95 -10.69
C THR A 157 -12.65 16.27 -11.53
N PRO A 158 -13.63 15.35 -11.66
CA PRO A 158 -13.62 14.00 -11.12
C PRO A 158 -12.62 13.09 -11.86
N TYR A 159 -12.00 12.14 -11.15
CA TYR A 159 -11.08 11.18 -11.79
C TYR A 159 -11.81 10.06 -12.54
N LYS A 160 -13.12 9.92 -12.28
CA LYS A 160 -14.04 9.01 -12.96
C LYS A 160 -14.96 9.85 -13.82
N THR A 161 -14.98 9.57 -15.11
CA THR A 161 -16.02 10.08 -16.02
C THR A 161 -17.35 9.43 -15.63
N PRO A 162 -18.40 10.22 -15.34
CA PRO A 162 -19.74 9.69 -15.13
C PRO A 162 -20.20 8.89 -16.34
N LYS A 163 -20.85 7.76 -16.11
CA LYS A 163 -21.42 6.87 -17.13
C LYS A 163 -22.92 6.76 -16.95
N ASP A 164 -23.61 6.28 -17.98
CA ASP A 164 -25.05 6.01 -17.90
C ASP A 164 -25.42 5.18 -16.66
N GLY A 165 -26.43 5.67 -15.95
CA GLY A 165 -26.88 5.15 -14.66
C GLY A 165 -26.20 5.76 -13.44
N ASP A 166 -25.08 6.48 -13.60
CA ASP A 166 -24.45 7.18 -12.48
C ASP A 166 -25.35 8.32 -11.96
N LEU A 167 -25.36 8.46 -10.65
CA LEU A 167 -26.00 9.57 -9.96
C LEU A 167 -24.93 10.60 -9.65
N ILE A 168 -25.14 11.85 -10.03
CA ILE A 168 -24.16 12.92 -9.85
C ILE A 168 -24.78 14.16 -9.21
N LYS A 169 -23.97 14.95 -8.52
CA LYS A 169 -24.34 16.28 -8.05
C LYS A 169 -23.16 17.25 -8.07
N GLY A 170 -23.47 18.52 -8.31
CA GLY A 170 -22.55 19.64 -8.11
C GLY A 170 -22.60 20.14 -6.66
N SER A 171 -22.17 21.37 -6.42
CA SER A 171 -22.21 22.00 -5.09
C SER A 171 -23.64 22.24 -4.58
N GLY A 172 -24.61 22.36 -5.50
CA GLY A 172 -26.03 22.59 -5.20
C GLY A 172 -26.79 21.38 -4.63
N ALA A 173 -28.09 21.57 -4.41
CA ALA A 173 -28.98 20.53 -3.90
C ALA A 173 -29.43 19.52 -4.98
N GLY A 174 -29.38 19.91 -6.26
CA GLY A 174 -29.84 19.09 -7.38
C GLY A 174 -29.03 17.80 -7.55
N VAL A 175 -29.74 16.70 -7.79
CA VAL A 175 -29.15 15.41 -8.14
C VAL A 175 -29.61 15.06 -9.55
N TYR A 176 -28.69 14.51 -10.34
CA TYR A 176 -28.93 14.12 -11.72
C TYR A 176 -28.58 12.66 -11.90
N VAL A 177 -29.30 11.98 -12.78
CA VAL A 177 -28.90 10.67 -13.30
C VAL A 177 -28.37 10.85 -14.72
N ILE A 178 -27.30 10.14 -15.05
CA ILE A 178 -26.80 10.10 -16.44
C ILE A 178 -27.66 9.12 -17.26
N LYS A 179 -28.19 9.59 -18.38
CA LYS A 179 -28.96 8.82 -19.37
C LYS A 179 -28.50 9.20 -20.76
N ASP A 180 -28.07 8.23 -21.57
CA ASP A 180 -27.57 8.44 -22.92
C ASP A 180 -26.48 9.52 -23.02
N GLY A 181 -25.57 9.55 -22.02
CA GLY A 181 -24.50 10.54 -21.89
C GLY A 181 -24.95 11.94 -21.48
N LYS A 182 -26.24 12.14 -21.14
CA LYS A 182 -26.81 13.42 -20.69
C LYS A 182 -27.18 13.36 -19.22
N ARG A 183 -27.19 14.51 -18.54
CA ARG A 183 -27.70 14.63 -17.16
C ARG A 183 -29.20 14.92 -17.19
N SER A 184 -29.99 14.11 -16.50
CA SER A 184 -31.41 14.36 -16.27
C SER A 184 -31.67 14.60 -14.78
N GLY A 185 -32.32 15.72 -14.46
CA GLY A 185 -32.60 16.11 -13.08
C GLY A 185 -33.57 15.15 -12.39
N ILE A 186 -33.36 14.94 -11.09
CA ILE A 186 -34.29 14.24 -10.21
C ILE A 186 -35.01 15.30 -9.38
N GLU A 187 -36.31 15.44 -9.60
CA GLU A 187 -37.12 16.56 -9.14
C GLU A 187 -37.35 16.55 -7.62
N SER A 188 -37.30 15.37 -7.00
CA SER A 188 -37.53 15.24 -5.55
C SER A 188 -36.86 14.04 -4.91
N ALA A 189 -36.72 14.08 -3.58
CA ALA A 189 -36.23 12.96 -2.79
C ALA A 189 -37.19 11.75 -2.83
N GLU A 190 -38.48 12.00 -3.01
CA GLU A 190 -39.51 10.98 -3.20
C GLU A 190 -39.29 10.25 -4.53
N GLN A 191 -39.07 11.00 -5.62
CA GLN A 191 -38.75 10.42 -6.94
C GLN A 191 -37.44 9.64 -6.88
N PHE A 192 -36.40 10.20 -6.24
CA PHE A 192 -35.12 9.52 -6.05
C PHE A 192 -35.29 8.14 -5.39
N LYS A 193 -36.06 8.08 -4.30
CA LYS A 193 -36.34 6.82 -3.58
C LYS A 193 -37.22 5.88 -4.39
N ALA A 194 -38.25 6.39 -5.08
CA ALA A 194 -39.16 5.59 -5.90
C ALA A 194 -38.43 4.91 -7.07
N LEU A 195 -37.40 5.55 -7.62
CA LEU A 195 -36.52 4.98 -8.64
C LEU A 195 -35.48 3.99 -8.08
N GLY A 196 -35.49 3.73 -6.76
CA GLY A 196 -34.58 2.79 -6.11
C GLY A 196 -33.15 3.31 -5.93
N TYR A 197 -32.93 4.61 -6.15
CA TYR A 197 -31.62 5.22 -5.99
C TYR A 197 -31.21 5.33 -4.52
N LYS A 198 -29.89 5.33 -4.31
CA LYS A 198 -29.29 5.37 -2.98
C LYS A 198 -28.36 6.56 -2.86
N TRP A 199 -28.49 7.34 -1.78
CA TRP A 199 -27.70 8.55 -1.58
C TRP A 199 -26.20 8.24 -1.50
N GLU A 200 -25.81 7.06 -0.99
CA GLU A 200 -24.41 6.62 -0.98
C GLU A 200 -23.82 6.33 -2.38
N LYS A 201 -24.65 6.30 -3.43
CA LYS A 201 -24.24 6.12 -4.82
C LYS A 201 -24.12 7.43 -5.58
N VAL A 202 -24.50 8.56 -4.97
CA VAL A 202 -24.37 9.87 -5.60
C VAL A 202 -22.90 10.31 -5.58
N LEU A 203 -22.36 10.54 -6.77
CA LEU A 203 -21.02 11.06 -6.99
C LEU A 203 -21.07 12.59 -6.93
N GLN A 204 -20.31 13.17 -6.01
CA GLN A 204 -20.01 14.60 -6.08
C GLN A 204 -19.10 14.83 -7.30
N ILE A 205 -19.34 15.89 -8.06
CA ILE A 205 -18.43 16.37 -9.11
C ILE A 205 -18.31 17.89 -9.00
N SER A 206 -17.37 18.50 -9.73
CA SER A 206 -17.29 19.96 -9.77
C SER A 206 -18.48 20.55 -10.54
N ASP A 207 -18.82 21.81 -10.27
CA ASP A 207 -19.88 22.49 -11.02
C ASP A 207 -19.50 22.68 -12.50
N GLU A 208 -18.20 22.78 -12.80
CA GLU A 208 -17.67 22.85 -14.17
C GLU A 208 -17.89 21.53 -14.92
N ASP A 209 -17.55 20.40 -14.31
CA ASP A 209 -17.76 19.08 -14.93
C ASP A 209 -19.24 18.76 -15.06
N LEU A 210 -20.04 19.15 -14.05
CA LEU A 210 -21.49 19.02 -14.14
C LEU A 210 -22.00 19.81 -15.34
N ALA A 211 -21.57 21.07 -15.50
CA ALA A 211 -21.94 21.95 -16.62
C ALA A 211 -21.47 21.46 -17.99
N ALA A 212 -20.37 20.71 -18.06
CA ALA A 212 -19.88 20.10 -19.28
C ALA A 212 -20.75 18.94 -19.80
N ILE A 213 -21.59 18.34 -18.94
CA ILE A 213 -22.50 17.25 -19.32
C ILE A 213 -23.81 17.85 -19.87
N PRO A 214 -24.21 17.54 -21.12
CA PRO A 214 -25.42 18.08 -21.72
C PRO A 214 -26.68 17.71 -20.92
N GLU A 215 -27.65 18.63 -20.87
CA GLU A 215 -28.95 18.36 -20.28
C GLU A 215 -29.82 17.50 -21.20
N GLY A 216 -30.54 16.53 -20.62
CA GLY A 216 -31.31 15.53 -21.34
C GLY A 216 -32.76 15.43 -20.89
#